data_AF-A0A5N5Z902-F1
#
_entry.id   AF-A0A5N5Z902-F1
#
_cell.length_a   1.000
_cell.length_b   1.000
_cell.length_c   1.000
_cell.angle_alpha   90.00
_cell.angle_beta   90.00
_cell.angle_gamma   90.00
#
_symmetry.space_group_name_H-M   'P 1'
#
loop_
_entity.id
_entity.type
_entity.pdbx_description
1 polymer ?
#
loop_
_entity_poly.entity_id
_entity_poly.type
_entity_poly.pdbx_seq_one_letter_code
_entity_poly.pdbx_strand_id
1 'polypeptide(L)'
;MSDYKTPKDKLISSEQATALNDNFKAKQKSMYSTENNSNFSCSSWYSLEDLEGYINYVKEQALAQKINVDGIRFYFGVYPENTKDKTKAGQNTLFMCPTKKSVTIAEGRFSEEEGSDSKDITTISAMNYGSTGNPPKNDYGEK
;
A
#
# COMPACT_ATOMS: atom_id res chain seq x y z
N MET A 1 11.56 -5.05 -21.81
CA MET A 1 10.62 -5.83 -20.99
C MET A 1 11.29 -6.05 -19.64
N SER A 2 10.58 -5.88 -18.53
CA SER A 2 11.21 -6.04 -17.20
C SER A 2 11.50 -7.52 -16.90
N ASP A 3 12.62 -7.81 -16.25
CA ASP A 3 13.02 -9.18 -15.87
C ASP A 3 12.15 -9.83 -14.77
N TYR A 4 11.13 -9.12 -14.29
CA TYR A 4 10.24 -9.62 -13.25
C TYR A 4 9.24 -10.64 -13.80
N LYS A 5 9.19 -11.82 -13.16
CA LYS A 5 8.21 -12.87 -13.46
C LYS A 5 6.82 -12.38 -13.04
N THR A 6 5.82 -12.58 -13.91
CA THR A 6 4.42 -12.43 -13.53
C THR A 6 4.10 -13.37 -12.35
N PRO A 7 3.60 -12.86 -11.22
CA PRO A 7 3.30 -13.68 -10.04
C PRO A 7 1.94 -14.38 -10.22
N LYS A 8 1.86 -15.33 -11.16
CA LYS A 8 0.61 -15.99 -11.57
C LYS A 8 -0.14 -16.65 -10.41
N ASP A 9 0.60 -17.15 -9.43
CA ASP A 9 0.11 -17.77 -8.20
C ASP A 9 -0.54 -16.78 -7.22
N LYS A 10 -0.29 -15.48 -7.39
CA LYS A 10 -0.82 -14.40 -6.53
C LYS A 10 -1.95 -13.60 -7.18
N LEU A 11 -2.29 -13.89 -8.44
CA LEU A 11 -3.40 -13.25 -9.13
C LEU A 11 -4.71 -13.93 -8.74
N ILE A 12 -5.71 -13.15 -8.35
CA ILE A 12 -7.06 -13.63 -8.03
C ILE A 12 -8.00 -13.40 -9.21
N SER A 13 -9.07 -14.20 -9.31
CA SER A 13 -10.10 -14.00 -10.33
C SER A 13 -10.99 -12.78 -10.01
N SER A 14 -11.70 -12.27 -11.02
CA SER A 14 -12.66 -11.18 -10.85
C SER A 14 -13.79 -11.53 -9.87
N GLU A 15 -14.22 -12.80 -9.84
CA GLU A 15 -15.21 -13.31 -8.90
C GLU A 15 -14.67 -13.30 -7.47
N GLN A 16 -13.42 -13.73 -7.28
CA GLN A 16 -12.75 -13.69 -5.97
C GLN A 16 -12.58 -12.24 -5.48
N ALA A 17 -12.16 -11.33 -6.36
CA ALA A 17 -12.02 -9.91 -6.04
C ALA A 17 -13.36 -9.28 -5.64
N THR A 18 -14.43 -9.57 -6.37
CA THR A 18 -15.80 -9.13 -6.04
C THR A 18 -16.22 -9.63 -4.65
N ALA A 19 -16.05 -10.93 -4.39
CA ALA A 19 -16.41 -11.53 -3.11
C ALA A 19 -15.63 -10.92 -1.93
N LEU A 20 -14.34 -10.62 -2.11
CA LEU A 20 -13.53 -9.94 -1.08
C LEU A 20 -14.04 -8.53 -0.80
N ASN A 21 -14.36 -7.75 -1.84
CA ASN A 21 -14.88 -6.40 -1.69
C ASN A 21 -16.26 -6.39 -1.00
N ASP A 22 -17.15 -7.31 -1.38
CA ASP A 22 -18.48 -7.42 -0.76
C ASP A 22 -18.41 -7.82 0.71
N ASN A 23 -17.53 -8.77 1.05
CA ASN A 23 -17.28 -9.14 2.45
C ASN A 23 -16.71 -7.97 3.27
N PHE A 24 -15.80 -7.18 2.69
CA PHE A 24 -15.28 -5.97 3.33
C PHE A 24 -16.40 -4.96 3.60
N LYS A 25 -17.22 -4.64 2.59
CA LYS A 25 -18.36 -3.74 2.72
C LYS A 25 -19.35 -4.21 3.79
N ALA A 26 -19.68 -5.50 3.81
CA ALA A 26 -20.57 -6.08 4.81
C ALA A 26 -20.01 -5.95 6.23
N LYS A 27 -18.71 -6.25 6.41
CA LYS A 27 -18.03 -6.11 7.72
C LYS A 27 -17.95 -4.68 8.19
N GLN A 28 -17.65 -3.73 7.30
CA GLN A 28 -17.64 -2.30 7.65
C GLN A 28 -19.04 -1.84 8.07
N LYS A 29 -20.07 -2.20 7.29
CA LYS A 29 -21.46 -1.88 7.61
C LYS A 29 -21.92 -2.43 8.96
N SER A 30 -21.43 -3.60 9.39
CA SER A 30 -21.78 -4.14 10.72
C SER A 30 -21.09 -3.43 11.88
N MET A 31 -19.95 -2.78 11.64
CA MET A 31 -19.14 -2.12 12.68
C MET A 31 -19.51 -0.64 12.85
N TYR A 32 -19.98 0.03 11.80
CA TYR A 32 -20.39 1.43 11.83
C TYR A 32 -21.92 1.54 11.77
N SER A 33 -22.53 2.18 12.78
CA SER A 33 -23.98 2.43 12.79
C SER A 33 -24.42 3.29 11.61
N THR A 34 -25.67 3.11 11.19
CA THR A 34 -26.31 3.64 9.97
C THR A 34 -26.28 5.16 9.77
N GLU A 35 -25.68 5.94 10.66
CA GLU A 35 -25.67 7.41 10.61
C GLU A 35 -24.54 8.00 9.74
N ASN A 36 -23.47 7.25 9.42
CA ASN A 36 -22.34 7.73 8.60
C ASN A 36 -22.21 6.99 7.24
N ASN A 37 -23.33 6.85 6.54
CA ASN A 37 -23.51 5.91 5.43
C ASN A 37 -23.12 6.43 4.03
N SER A 38 -22.07 7.25 3.85
CA SER A 38 -21.76 7.75 2.49
C SER A 38 -20.30 7.85 2.04
N ASN A 39 -19.30 7.75 2.90
CA ASN A 39 -17.92 8.09 2.49
C ASN A 39 -16.85 7.05 2.85
N PHE A 40 -17.20 5.77 2.98
CA PHE A 40 -16.17 4.73 3.11
C PHE A 40 -15.53 4.46 1.75
N SER A 41 -14.32 5.00 1.54
CA SER A 41 -13.50 4.59 0.40
C SER A 41 -13.01 3.17 0.61
N CYS A 42 -13.49 2.23 -0.20
CA CYS A 42 -13.07 0.82 -0.20
C CYS A 42 -11.76 0.58 -0.97
N SER A 43 -11.21 1.62 -1.58
CA SER A 43 -10.03 1.55 -2.43
C SER A 43 -9.15 2.79 -2.33
N SER A 44 -7.92 2.67 -2.82
CA SER A 44 -7.01 3.79 -3.06
C SER A 44 -6.46 3.64 -4.48
N TRP A 45 -6.65 4.66 -5.31
CA TRP A 45 -6.19 4.65 -6.69
C TRP A 45 -4.80 5.27 -6.80
N TYR A 46 -3.96 4.72 -7.66
CA TYR A 46 -2.67 5.26 -8.05
C TYR A 46 -2.55 5.19 -9.56
N SER A 47 -1.97 6.22 -10.18
CA SER A 47 -1.64 6.15 -11.59
C SER A 47 -0.51 5.13 -11.80
N LEU A 48 -0.49 4.46 -12.96
CA LEU A 48 0.61 3.57 -13.31
C LEU A 48 1.93 4.34 -13.40
N GLU A 49 1.89 5.57 -13.91
CA GLU A 49 3.04 6.47 -14.00
C GLU A 49 3.66 6.76 -12.63
N ASP A 50 2.86 7.11 -11.63
CA ASP A 50 3.35 7.35 -10.26
C ASP A 50 3.89 6.08 -9.63
N LEU A 51 3.25 4.92 -9.86
CA LEU A 51 3.72 3.63 -9.35
C LEU A 51 5.09 3.26 -9.95
N GLU A 52 5.23 3.36 -11.27
CA GLU A 52 6.49 3.09 -11.95
C GLU A 52 7.57 4.10 -11.53
N GLY A 53 7.23 5.39 -11.50
CA GLY A 53 8.11 6.46 -11.05
C GLY A 53 8.59 6.26 -9.61
N TYR A 54 7.69 5.87 -8.71
CA TYR A 54 8.04 5.60 -7.32
C TYR A 54 8.92 4.35 -7.15
N ILE A 55 8.63 3.28 -7.89
CA ILE A 55 9.49 2.09 -7.89
C ILE A 55 10.90 2.44 -8.39
N ASN A 56 11.02 3.28 -9.42
CA ASN A 56 12.31 3.76 -9.92
C ASN A 56 13.02 4.63 -8.88
N TYR A 57 12.33 5.60 -8.28
CA TYR A 57 12.84 6.43 -7.19
C TYR A 57 13.39 5.58 -6.04
N VAL A 58 12.63 4.59 -5.56
CA VAL A 58 13.06 3.69 -4.49
C VAL A 58 14.35 2.96 -4.85
N LYS A 59 14.46 2.44 -6.08
CA LYS A 59 15.65 1.73 -6.56
C LYS A 59 16.88 2.65 -6.62
N GLU A 60 16.71 3.88 -7.12
CA GLU A 60 17.79 4.86 -7.21
C GLU A 60 18.29 5.27 -5.83
N GLN A 61 17.38 5.59 -4.90
CA GLN A 61 17.74 5.97 -3.54
C GLN A 61 18.40 4.81 -2.78
N ALA A 62 17.89 3.59 -2.96
CA ALA A 62 18.47 2.42 -2.34
C ALA A 62 19.87 2.09 -2.87
N LEU A 63 20.10 2.26 -4.18
CA LEU A 63 21.42 2.09 -4.78
C LEU A 63 22.43 3.09 -4.20
N ALA A 64 22.05 4.36 -4.08
CA ALA A 64 22.88 5.40 -3.46
C ALA A 64 23.22 5.08 -1.99
N GLN A 65 22.29 4.44 -1.28
CA GLN A 65 22.45 4.03 0.13
C GLN A 65 23.04 2.62 0.31
N LYS A 66 23.35 1.90 -0.78
CA LYS A 66 23.80 0.49 -0.77
C LYS A 66 22.83 -0.44 -0.01
N ILE A 67 21.53 -0.19 -0.14
CA ILE A 67 20.46 -0.99 0.46
C ILE A 67 19.87 -1.92 -0.60
N ASN A 68 19.70 -3.20 -0.26
CA ASN A 68 18.96 -4.13 -1.09
C ASN A 68 17.47 -4.08 -0.71
N VAL A 69 16.64 -3.52 -1.59
CA VAL A 69 15.18 -3.42 -1.41
C VAL A 69 14.56 -4.78 -1.73
N ASP A 70 13.73 -5.31 -0.84
CA ASP A 70 13.05 -6.61 -1.01
C ASP A 70 11.56 -6.48 -1.31
N GLY A 71 10.97 -5.30 -1.14
CA GLY A 71 9.55 -5.07 -1.37
C GLY A 71 9.07 -3.65 -1.08
N ILE A 72 7.75 -3.50 -1.17
CA ILE A 72 7.00 -2.31 -0.76
C ILE A 72 5.92 -2.78 0.21
N ARG A 73 5.84 -2.16 1.37
CA ARG A 73 4.77 -2.34 2.35
C ARG A 73 3.72 -1.24 2.19
N PHE A 74 2.46 -1.62 2.29
CA PHE A 74 1.34 -0.70 2.30
C PHE A 74 0.84 -0.48 3.72
N TYR A 75 0.66 0.78 4.10
CA TYR A 75 0.17 1.18 5.42
C TYR A 75 -1.15 1.92 5.29
N PHE A 76 -2.11 1.55 6.13
CA PHE A 76 -3.30 2.37 6.37
C PHE A 76 -2.93 3.52 7.30
N GLY A 77 -3.36 4.73 6.95
CA GLY A 77 -3.16 5.93 7.75
C GLY A 77 -4.43 6.78 7.80
N VAL A 78 -4.41 7.79 8.66
CA VAL A 78 -5.46 8.81 8.75
C VAL A 78 -4.77 10.17 8.73
N TYR A 79 -5.24 11.09 7.89
CA TYR A 79 -4.72 12.45 7.91
C TYR A 79 -5.12 13.14 9.22
N PRO A 80 -4.20 13.87 9.88
CA PRO A 80 -4.52 14.57 11.11
C PRO A 80 -5.52 15.72 10.85
N GLU A 81 -6.32 16.07 11.84
CA GLU A 81 -7.32 17.15 11.76
C GLU A 81 -6.73 18.51 11.36
N ASN A 82 -5.47 18.74 11.74
CA ASN A 82 -4.71 19.95 11.43
C ASN A 82 -3.96 19.88 10.09
N THR A 83 -4.24 18.89 9.23
CA THR A 83 -3.67 18.82 7.88
C THR A 83 -3.92 20.11 7.09
N LYS A 84 -2.98 20.45 6.19
CA LYS A 84 -3.04 21.65 5.34
C LYS A 84 -4.23 21.60 4.38
N ASP A 85 -4.49 20.43 3.82
CA ASP A 85 -5.63 20.19 2.95
C ASP A 85 -6.84 19.77 3.78
N LYS A 86 -7.71 20.73 4.08
CA LYS A 86 -8.89 20.50 4.93
C LYS A 86 -9.87 19.47 4.38
N THR A 87 -9.84 19.19 3.07
CA THR A 87 -10.68 18.14 2.49
C THR A 87 -10.24 16.74 2.91
N LYS A 88 -8.99 16.60 3.38
CA LYS A 88 -8.41 15.32 3.82
C LYS A 88 -8.45 15.12 5.33
N ALA A 89 -8.75 16.13 6.13
CA ALA A 89 -8.77 16.03 7.59
C ALA A 89 -9.66 14.86 8.06
N GLY A 90 -9.11 13.98 8.90
CA GLY A 90 -9.81 12.80 9.42
C GLY A 90 -10.08 11.69 8.39
N GLN A 91 -9.68 11.86 7.13
CA GLN A 91 -9.87 10.88 6.08
C GLN A 91 -8.81 9.77 6.14
N ASN A 92 -9.24 8.55 5.82
CA ASN A 92 -8.33 7.41 5.64
C ASN A 92 -7.45 7.61 4.41
N THR A 93 -6.24 7.05 4.46
CA THR A 93 -5.29 7.02 3.34
C THR A 93 -4.54 5.70 3.34
N LEU A 94 -3.92 5.38 2.21
CA LEU A 94 -2.93 4.32 2.08
C LEU A 94 -1.61 4.98 1.68
N PHE A 95 -0.48 4.51 2.18
CA PHE A 95 0.85 4.92 1.68
C PHE A 95 1.79 3.73 1.55
N MET A 96 2.79 3.87 0.67
CA MET A 96 3.75 2.83 0.30
C MET A 96 5.13 3.14 0.89
N CYS A 97 5.71 2.18 1.61
CA CYS A 97 7.05 2.28 2.20
C CYS A 97 7.96 1.16 1.68
N PRO A 98 9.18 1.45 1.21
CA PRO A 98 10.09 0.41 0.75
C PRO A 98 10.66 -0.39 1.92
N THR A 99 10.93 -1.67 1.68
CA THR A 99 11.43 -2.59 2.71
C THR A 99 12.76 -3.23 2.32
N LYS A 100 13.49 -3.74 3.31
CA LYS A 100 14.70 -4.58 3.16
C LYS A 100 14.61 -5.78 4.09
N LYS A 101 15.26 -6.89 3.72
CA LYS A 101 15.37 -8.06 4.61
C LYS A 101 16.02 -7.66 5.94
N SER A 102 15.46 -8.11 7.06
CA SER A 102 16.18 -8.05 8.34
C SER A 102 17.36 -9.01 8.31
N VAL A 103 18.58 -8.49 8.47
CA VAL A 103 19.75 -9.33 8.74
C VAL A 103 19.87 -9.47 10.25
N THR A 104 19.56 -10.65 10.78
CA THR A 104 19.85 -11.00 12.17
C THR A 104 21.28 -11.53 12.22
N ILE A 105 22.21 -10.75 12.78
CA ILE A 105 23.56 -11.24 13.07
C ILE A 105 23.52 -11.89 14.44
N ALA A 106 23.29 -13.21 14.48
CA ALA A 106 23.59 -14.01 15.67
C ALA A 106 25.06 -14.44 15.60
N GLU A 107 25.87 -13.94 16.53
CA GLU A 107 27.21 -14.43 16.92
C GLU A 107 28.04 -15.11 15.80
N GLY A 108 28.37 -14.35 14.75
CA GLY A 108 29.34 -14.79 13.74
C GLY A 108 28.84 -15.82 12.72
N ARG A 109 27.52 -16.09 12.65
CA ARG A 109 26.91 -16.84 11.55
C ARG A 109 25.94 -15.95 10.78
N PHE A 110 26.21 -15.75 9.50
CA PHE A 110 25.22 -15.25 8.56
C PHE A 110 24.21 -16.36 8.30
N SER A 111 23.07 -16.32 8.99
CA SER A 111 21.89 -17.10 8.60
C SER A 111 20.92 -16.14 7.93
N GLU A 112 20.74 -16.29 6.62
CA GLU A 112 19.48 -15.88 6.00
C GLU A 112 18.41 -16.83 6.54
N GLU A 113 17.76 -16.46 7.65
CA GLU A 113 16.59 -17.22 8.10
C GLU A 113 15.52 -17.11 7.00
N GLU A 114 15.16 -18.25 6.40
CA GLU A 114 13.95 -18.39 5.60
C GLU A 114 12.74 -18.25 6.54
N GLY A 115 12.43 -16.99 6.85
CA GLY A 115 11.45 -16.54 7.83
C GLY A 115 11.56 -15.01 7.94
N SER A 116 11.52 -14.36 6.78
CA SER A 116 12.00 -12.99 6.57
C SER A 116 11.07 -11.92 7.13
N ASP A 117 11.40 -11.35 8.29
CA ASP A 117 10.85 -10.05 8.66
C ASP A 117 11.49 -8.97 7.76
N SER A 118 10.81 -8.58 6.69
CA SER A 118 11.17 -7.38 5.94
C SER A 118 10.99 -6.16 6.85
N LYS A 119 11.97 -5.25 6.89
CA LYS A 119 11.97 -4.03 7.70
C LYS A 119 11.81 -2.81 6.81
N ASP A 120 11.11 -1.80 7.31
CA ASP A 120 10.93 -0.55 6.58
C ASP A 120 12.26 0.20 6.42
N ILE A 121 12.42 0.82 5.25
CA ILE A 121 13.51 1.72 4.96
C ILE A 121 12.98 3.15 5.13
N THR A 122 13.08 3.69 6.34
CA THR A 122 12.60 5.04 6.66
C THR A 122 13.52 6.17 6.17
N THR A 123 14.70 5.82 5.64
CA THR A 123 15.64 6.76 4.99
C THR A 123 15.29 7.03 3.53
N ILE A 124 14.32 6.32 2.95
CA ILE A 124 13.75 6.58 1.63
C ILE A 124 12.31 7.05 1.85
N SER A 125 11.92 8.12 1.17
CA SER A 125 10.59 8.71 1.37
C SER A 125 9.49 7.74 0.97
N ALA A 126 8.45 7.65 1.80
CA ALA A 126 7.23 6.94 1.47
C ALA A 126 6.39 7.72 0.46
N MET A 127 5.68 7.02 -0.44
CA MET A 127 4.71 7.64 -1.35
C MET A 127 3.30 7.53 -0.76
N ASN A 128 2.67 8.68 -0.57
CA ASN A 128 1.27 8.81 -0.24
C ASN A 128 0.54 9.51 -1.39
N TYR A 129 -0.70 9.08 -1.62
CA TYR A 129 -1.63 9.58 -2.64
C TYR A 129 -1.50 11.06 -3.04
N GLY A 130 -1.29 11.30 -4.34
CA GLY A 130 -1.25 12.62 -4.99
C GLY A 130 -2.52 12.97 -5.78
N SER A 131 -3.50 13.56 -5.10
CA SER A 131 -4.71 14.26 -5.62
C SER A 131 -5.94 13.45 -6.04
N THR A 132 -7.09 14.08 -5.74
CA THR A 132 -8.46 13.59 -5.51
C THR A 132 -9.28 13.39 -6.79
N GLY A 133 -9.69 12.15 -7.03
CA GLY A 133 -11.05 11.93 -7.55
C GLY A 133 -12.05 12.23 -6.43
N ASN A 134 -13.07 13.04 -6.68
CA ASN A 134 -14.11 13.39 -5.71
C ASN A 134 -15.49 13.45 -6.42
N PRO A 135 -16.50 12.65 -6.03
CA PRO A 135 -16.55 11.72 -4.91
C PRO A 135 -15.84 10.39 -5.22
N PRO A 136 -15.22 9.72 -4.22
CA PRO A 136 -14.75 8.35 -4.36
C PRO A 136 -15.96 7.41 -4.36
N LYS A 137 -16.65 7.29 -5.50
CA LYS A 137 -17.52 6.14 -5.76
C LYS A 137 -16.68 5.11 -6.48
N ASN A 138 -16.10 4.21 -5.71
CA ASN A 138 -15.29 3.12 -6.25
C ASN A 138 -15.85 1.80 -5.73
N ASP A 139 -17.04 1.41 -6.20
CA ASP A 139 -17.42 0.01 -6.13
C ASP A 139 -16.51 -0.78 -7.07
N TYR A 140 -16.00 -1.94 -6.63
CA TYR A 140 -15.22 -2.80 -7.51
C TYR A 140 -16.12 -3.32 -8.64
N GLY A 141 -15.72 -3.07 -9.89
CA GLY A 141 -16.41 -3.60 -11.07
C GLY A 141 -17.73 -2.89 -11.39
N GLU A 142 -17.80 -1.55 -11.28
CA GLU A 142 -18.96 -0.79 -11.76
C GLU A 142 -19.35 -1.26 -13.18
N LYS A 143 -20.61 -1.68 -13.31
CA LYS A 143 -21.22 -2.20 -14.54
C LYS A 143 -21.46 -1.10 -15.56
#